data_AF-A0A6P1QU53-F1
#
_entry.id   AF-A0A6P1QU53-F1
#
_cell.length_a   1.000
_cell.length_b   1.000
_cell.length_c   1.000
_cell.angle_alpha   90.00
_cell.angle_beta   90.00
_cell.angle_gamma   90.00
#
_symmetry.space_group_name_H-M   'P 1'
#
loop_
_entity.id
_entity.type
_entity.pdbx_description
1 polymer ?
#
loop_
_entity_poly.entity_id
_entity_poly.type
_entity_poly.pdbx_seq_one_letter_code
_entity_poly.pdbx_strand_id
1 'polypeptide(L)'
;MSVSACSTPIYNSQIPISNNIEIALGIKNNRIYILLLNKSIDGDSISLSKFLKIDYIYDAAAYDHGYILLQLLEKIGDTQLSKELQKLNKTEIKTVQNYFNLGVDGIDSQEVQQLQKNYPKSFEILKIRK
;
A
#
# COMPACT_ATOMS: atom_id res chain seq x y z
N MET A 1 -21.63 -10.00 -35.88
CA MET A 1 -21.83 -10.42 -34.49
C MET A 1 -20.80 -9.70 -33.65
N SER A 2 -21.18 -8.60 -33.01
CA SER A 2 -20.26 -7.82 -32.19
C SER A 2 -20.12 -8.50 -30.83
N VAL A 3 -18.94 -9.04 -30.55
CA VAL A 3 -18.59 -9.46 -29.20
C VAL A 3 -18.49 -8.19 -28.35
N SER A 4 -19.52 -7.96 -27.54
CA SER A 4 -19.52 -6.92 -26.53
C SER A 4 -18.40 -7.25 -25.55
N ALA A 5 -17.27 -6.55 -25.66
CA ALA A 5 -16.28 -6.55 -24.61
C ALA A 5 -16.99 -6.02 -23.36
N CYS A 6 -17.22 -6.90 -22.37
CA CYS A 6 -17.59 -6.48 -21.04
C CYS A 6 -16.48 -5.55 -20.55
N SER A 7 -16.70 -4.24 -20.68
CA SER A 7 -15.85 -3.24 -20.08
C SER A 7 -16.07 -3.38 -18.58
N THR A 8 -15.22 -4.15 -17.91
CA THR A 8 -15.11 -4.08 -16.45
C THR A 8 -14.92 -2.60 -16.11
N PRO A 9 -15.70 -2.03 -15.17
CA PRO A 9 -15.48 -0.66 -14.75
C PRO A 9 -14.03 -0.55 -14.30
N ILE A 10 -13.25 0.29 -15.00
CA ILE A 10 -11.90 0.63 -14.56
C ILE A 10 -12.10 1.45 -13.31
N TYR A 11 -11.90 0.83 -12.14
CA TYR A 11 -11.82 1.58 -10.90
C TYR A 11 -10.53 2.38 -10.99
N ASN A 12 -10.64 3.66 -11.33
CA ASN A 12 -9.47 4.53 -11.39
C ASN A 12 -8.89 4.65 -9.98
N SER A 13 -7.72 4.04 -9.78
CA SER A 13 -6.97 4.18 -8.55
C SER A 13 -6.28 5.54 -8.54
N GLN A 14 -6.32 6.23 -7.41
CA GLN A 14 -5.61 7.51 -7.24
C GLN A 14 -4.09 7.33 -7.19
N ILE A 15 -3.62 6.11 -6.89
CA ILE A 15 -2.24 5.63 -7.04
C ILE A 15 -2.22 4.58 -8.15
N PRO A 16 -1.39 4.70 -9.20
CA PRO A 16 -1.33 3.70 -10.27
C PRO A 16 -1.07 2.29 -9.75
N ILE A 17 -1.84 1.31 -10.25
CA ILE A 17 -1.70 -0.10 -9.90
C ILE A 17 -0.98 -0.82 -11.04
N SER A 18 0.03 -1.62 -10.71
CA SER A 18 0.78 -2.41 -11.70
C SER A 18 -0.01 -3.64 -12.14
N ASN A 19 0.29 -4.15 -13.34
CA ASN A 19 -0.28 -5.41 -13.82
C ASN A 19 0.02 -6.60 -12.88
N ASN A 20 1.16 -6.60 -12.18
CA ASN A 20 1.49 -7.68 -11.24
C ASN A 20 0.49 -7.73 -10.08
N ILE A 21 0.11 -6.57 -9.53
CA ILE A 21 -0.92 -6.47 -8.49
C ILE A 21 -2.27 -6.94 -9.03
N GLU A 22 -2.64 -6.50 -10.24
CA GLU A 22 -3.92 -6.91 -10.85
C GLU A 22 -4.01 -8.43 -11.04
N ILE A 23 -2.92 -9.05 -11.52
CA ILE A 23 -2.82 -10.49 -11.72
C ILE A 23 -2.85 -11.22 -10.38
N ALA A 24 -2.07 -10.78 -9.38
CA ALA A 24 -2.00 -11.43 -8.08
C ALA A 24 -3.35 -11.37 -7.33
N LEU A 25 -4.10 -10.28 -7.48
CA LEU A 25 -5.39 -10.11 -6.82
C LEU A 25 -6.54 -10.78 -7.57
N GLY A 26 -6.46 -10.87 -8.90
CA GLY A 26 -7.58 -11.22 -9.74
C GLY A 26 -8.73 -10.20 -9.65
N ILE A 27 -9.80 -10.40 -10.43
CA ILE A 27 -10.85 -9.39 -10.65
C ILE A 27 -11.51 -8.93 -9.33
N LYS A 28 -11.87 -9.87 -8.45
CA LYS A 28 -12.61 -9.54 -7.22
C LYS A 28 -11.76 -8.78 -6.20
N ASN A 29 -10.55 -9.27 -5.91
CA ASN A 29 -9.71 -8.64 -4.89
C ASN A 29 -9.10 -7.34 -5.42
N ASN A 30 -8.87 -7.21 -6.74
CA ASN A 30 -8.40 -5.95 -7.33
C ASN A 30 -9.39 -4.80 -7.07
N ARG A 31 -10.69 -5.04 -7.27
CA ARG A 31 -11.72 -4.04 -6.96
C ARG A 31 -11.73 -3.64 -5.48
N ILE A 32 -11.64 -4.61 -4.57
CA ILE A 32 -11.62 -4.35 -3.12
C ILE A 32 -10.36 -3.57 -2.74
N TYR A 33 -9.22 -3.94 -3.30
CA TYR A 33 -7.94 -3.28 -3.10
C TYR A 33 -7.99 -1.80 -3.49
N ILE A 34 -8.44 -1.49 -4.71
CA ILE A 34 -8.57 -0.12 -5.20
C ILE A 34 -9.56 0.68 -4.35
N LEU A 35 -10.69 0.08 -3.98
CA LEU A 35 -11.68 0.73 -3.12
C LEU A 35 -11.10 1.11 -1.76
N LEU A 36 -10.38 0.18 -1.11
CA LEU A 36 -9.74 0.43 0.17
C LEU A 36 -8.66 1.50 0.05
N LEU A 37 -7.84 1.45 -1.00
CA LEU A 37 -6.78 2.41 -1.26
C LEU A 37 -7.34 3.83 -1.44
N ASN A 38 -8.31 4.02 -2.34
CA ASN A 38 -8.91 5.33 -2.60
C ASN A 38 -9.57 5.90 -1.34
N LYS A 39 -10.35 5.08 -0.60
CA LYS A 39 -10.96 5.52 0.65
C LYS A 39 -9.93 5.89 1.72
N SER A 40 -8.79 5.20 1.76
CA SER A 40 -7.70 5.53 2.68
C SER A 40 -7.11 6.90 2.38
N ILE A 41 -6.92 7.21 1.09
CA ILE A 41 -6.48 8.53 0.62
C ILE A 41 -7.50 9.61 0.99
N ASP A 42 -8.79 9.29 0.90
CA ASP A 42 -9.89 10.20 1.29
C ASP A 42 -10.07 10.34 2.82
N GLY A 43 -9.20 9.71 3.64
CA GLY A 43 -9.22 9.84 5.10
C GLY A 43 -10.01 8.77 5.88
N ASP A 44 -10.53 7.74 5.21
CA ASP A 44 -11.31 6.69 5.86
C ASP A 44 -10.41 5.74 6.66
N SER A 45 -10.36 5.93 7.98
CA SER A 45 -9.51 5.14 8.89
C SER A 45 -9.82 3.63 8.89
N ILE A 46 -11.07 3.23 8.67
CA ILE A 46 -11.45 1.81 8.62
C ILE A 46 -10.85 1.15 7.37
N SER A 47 -10.91 1.85 6.25
CA SER A 47 -10.35 1.40 4.97
C SER A 47 -8.84 1.35 5.04
N LEU A 48 -8.21 2.36 5.65
CA LEU A 48 -6.76 2.37 5.88
C LEU A 48 -6.32 1.19 6.75
N SER A 49 -7.02 0.94 7.86
CA SER A 49 -6.74 -0.21 8.72
C SER A 49 -6.87 -1.53 7.98
N LYS A 50 -7.91 -1.69 7.14
CA LYS A 50 -8.09 -2.90 6.31
C LYS A 50 -7.02 -3.02 5.23
N PHE A 51 -6.61 -1.91 4.62
CA PHE A 51 -5.59 -1.89 3.58
C PHE A 51 -4.22 -2.31 4.13
N LEU A 52 -3.84 -1.80 5.31
CA LEU A 52 -2.60 -2.18 5.98
C LEU A 52 -2.57 -3.66 6.39
N LYS A 53 -3.71 -4.31 6.55
CA LYS A 53 -3.81 -5.73 6.92
C LYS A 53 -3.78 -6.68 5.73
N ILE A 54 -3.60 -6.19 4.50
CA ILE A 54 -3.47 -7.04 3.32
C ILE A 54 -2.15 -7.81 3.42
N ASP A 55 -2.22 -9.14 3.45
CA ASP A 55 -1.09 -10.05 3.69
C ASP A 55 -0.98 -11.20 2.67
N TYR A 56 -1.80 -11.14 1.63
CA TYR A 56 -1.95 -12.18 0.60
C TYR A 56 -1.38 -11.77 -0.77
N ILE A 57 -0.52 -10.74 -0.81
CA ILE A 57 0.20 -10.31 -2.02
C ILE A 57 1.63 -10.83 -1.94
N TYR A 58 2.04 -11.65 -2.92
CA TYR A 58 3.32 -12.34 -2.91
C TYR A 58 4.13 -12.07 -4.18
N ASP A 59 5.37 -12.58 -4.21
CA ASP A 59 6.29 -12.52 -5.35
C ASP A 59 6.52 -11.09 -5.86
N ALA A 60 6.59 -10.89 -7.18
CA ALA A 60 6.80 -9.58 -7.78
C ALA A 60 5.75 -8.54 -7.34
N ALA A 61 4.51 -8.97 -7.11
CA ALA A 61 3.44 -8.09 -6.66
C ALA A 61 3.67 -7.58 -5.23
N ALA A 62 4.45 -8.29 -4.40
CA ALA A 62 4.77 -7.83 -3.04
C ALA A 62 5.62 -6.55 -3.05
N TYR A 63 6.56 -6.43 -3.99
CA TYR A 63 7.38 -5.22 -4.18
C TYR A 63 6.51 -4.03 -4.59
N ASP A 64 5.62 -4.26 -5.57
CA ASP A 64 4.68 -3.24 -6.04
C ASP A 64 3.73 -2.80 -4.92
N HIS A 65 3.27 -3.74 -4.07
CA HIS A 65 2.44 -3.39 -2.91
C HIS A 65 3.21 -2.54 -1.90
N GLY A 66 4.47 -2.89 -1.64
CA GLY A 66 5.37 -2.10 -0.80
C GLY A 66 5.52 -0.67 -1.30
N TYR A 67 5.71 -0.50 -2.61
CA TYR A 67 5.80 0.83 -3.22
C TYR A 67 4.48 1.62 -3.13
N ILE A 68 3.33 0.97 -3.30
CA ILE A 68 2.01 1.60 -3.08
C ILE A 68 1.84 2.07 -1.63
N LEU A 69 2.36 1.31 -0.64
CA LEU A 69 2.33 1.74 0.76
C LEU A 69 3.18 2.99 1.01
N LEU A 70 4.33 3.13 0.33
CA LEU A 70 5.14 4.35 0.37
C LEU A 70 4.38 5.54 -0.23
N GLN A 71 3.78 5.36 -1.40
CA GLN A 71 2.97 6.43 -2.01
C GLN A 71 1.75 6.79 -1.15
N LEU A 72 1.12 5.80 -0.51
CA LEU A 72 0.03 6.03 0.41
C LEU A 72 0.50 6.86 1.61
N LEU A 73 1.66 6.56 2.19
CA LEU A 73 2.29 7.35 3.24
C LEU A 73 2.48 8.81 2.80
N GLU A 74 2.98 9.05 1.59
CA GLU A 74 3.18 10.40 1.07
C GLU A 74 1.86 11.15 0.88
N LYS A 75 0.80 10.45 0.44
CA LYS A 75 -0.53 11.05 0.21
C LYS A 75 -1.25 11.42 1.49
N ILE A 76 -1.24 10.55 2.51
CA ILE A 76 -2.02 10.76 3.75
C ILE A 76 -1.19 11.39 4.88
N GLY A 77 0.13 11.35 4.76
CA GLY A 77 1.08 11.90 5.71
C GLY A 77 1.33 11.02 6.93
N ASP A 78 2.44 11.35 7.62
CA ASP A 78 3.00 10.54 8.72
C ASP A 78 2.05 10.35 9.89
N THR A 79 1.33 11.41 10.28
CA THR A 79 0.48 11.40 11.47
C THR A 79 -0.72 10.47 11.30
N GLN A 80 -1.31 10.43 10.10
CA GLN A 80 -2.46 9.58 9.85
C GLN A 80 -2.03 8.11 9.77
N LEU A 81 -0.96 7.81 9.03
CA LEU A 81 -0.46 6.44 8.91
C LEU A 81 -0.01 5.88 10.27
N SER A 82 0.83 6.61 10.99
CA SER A 82 1.36 6.17 12.30
C SER A 82 0.25 5.88 13.31
N LYS A 83 -0.82 6.68 13.31
CA LYS A 83 -1.99 6.43 14.19
C LYS A 83 -2.68 5.11 13.89
N GLU A 84 -2.80 4.73 12.62
CA GLU A 84 -3.39 3.43 12.26
C GLU A 84 -2.41 2.27 12.52
N LEU A 85 -1.12 2.46 12.26
CA LEU A 85 -0.08 1.47 12.57
C LEU A 85 -0.09 1.10 14.07
N GLN A 86 -0.24 2.08 14.97
CA GLN A 86 -0.28 1.84 16.42
C GLN A 86 -1.44 0.93 16.88
N LYS A 87 -2.48 0.76 16.06
CA LYS A 87 -3.62 -0.12 16.38
C LYS A 87 -3.40 -1.57 15.93
N LEU A 88 -2.36 -1.83 15.16
CA LEU A 88 -2.05 -3.16 14.64
C LEU A 88 -1.39 -4.02 15.72
N ASN A 89 -1.69 -5.31 15.70
CA ASN A 89 -1.00 -6.26 16.56
C ASN A 89 0.42 -6.55 16.04
N LYS A 90 1.23 -7.27 16.83
CA LYS A 90 2.63 -7.56 16.49
C LYS A 90 2.81 -8.29 15.16
N THR A 91 1.91 -9.21 14.81
CA THR A 91 1.97 -9.97 13.56
C THR A 91 1.63 -9.06 12.37
N GLU A 92 0.55 -8.27 12.50
CA GLU A 92 0.12 -7.30 11.49
C GLU A 92 1.21 -6.25 11.22
N ILE A 93 1.85 -5.72 12.27
CA ILE A 93 2.98 -4.79 12.13
C ILE A 93 4.13 -5.42 11.36
N LYS A 94 4.47 -6.67 11.65
CA LYS A 94 5.57 -7.36 10.97
C LYS A 94 5.27 -7.54 9.47
N THR A 95 4.02 -7.85 9.12
CA THR A 95 3.59 -7.93 7.72
C THR A 95 3.73 -6.60 7.01
N VAL A 96 3.22 -5.51 7.60
CA VAL A 96 3.35 -4.16 7.03
C VAL A 96 4.81 -3.76 6.88
N GLN A 97 5.62 -4.02 7.91
CA GLN A 97 7.06 -3.77 7.89
C GLN A 97 7.74 -4.49 6.72
N ASN A 98 7.41 -5.76 6.47
CA ASN A 98 7.99 -6.52 5.36
C ASN A 98 7.68 -5.86 4.02
N TYR A 99 6.42 -5.49 3.76
CA TYR A 99 6.08 -4.80 2.51
C TYR A 99 6.76 -3.43 2.39
N PHE A 100 6.80 -2.64 3.46
CA PHE A 100 7.50 -1.36 3.45
C PHE A 100 9.00 -1.54 3.14
N ASN A 101 9.66 -2.56 3.70
CA ASN A 101 11.05 -2.87 3.38
C ASN A 101 11.22 -3.21 1.89
N LEU A 102 10.33 -4.04 1.31
CA LEU A 102 10.37 -4.35 -0.12
C LEU A 102 10.18 -3.10 -1.01
N GLY A 103 9.28 -2.20 -0.62
CA GLY A 103 9.10 -0.92 -1.32
C GLY A 103 10.35 -0.03 -1.23
N VAL A 104 10.94 0.06 -0.05
CA VAL A 104 12.17 0.80 0.22
C VAL A 104 13.38 0.21 -0.50
N ASP A 105 13.45 -1.11 -0.66
CA ASP A 105 14.50 -1.79 -1.41
C ASP A 105 14.50 -1.37 -2.89
N GLY A 106 13.33 -1.09 -3.45
CA GLY A 106 13.14 -0.67 -4.84
C GLY A 106 13.51 0.78 -5.17
N ILE A 107 13.87 1.61 -4.19
CA ILE A 107 14.21 3.04 -4.38
C ILE A 107 15.62 3.41 -3.89
N ASP A 108 16.11 4.58 -4.27
CA ASP A 108 17.47 5.03 -3.95
C ASP A 108 17.66 5.30 -2.45
N SER A 109 18.88 5.04 -1.94
CA SER A 109 19.20 5.24 -0.53
C SER A 109 19.00 6.69 -0.03
N GLN A 110 19.25 7.70 -0.87
CA GLN A 110 19.02 9.11 -0.54
C GLN A 110 17.53 9.41 -0.41
N GLU A 111 16.70 8.81 -1.27
CA GLU A 111 15.25 8.93 -1.22
C GLU A 111 14.70 8.32 0.08
N VAL A 112 15.20 7.14 0.48
CA VAL A 112 14.82 6.50 1.75
C VAL A 112 15.19 7.37 2.95
N GLN A 113 16.39 7.98 2.95
CA GLN A 113 16.79 8.91 4.00
C GLN A 113 15.88 10.14 4.04
N GLN A 114 15.41 10.62 2.89
CA GLN A 114 14.48 11.74 2.83
C GLN A 114 13.09 11.34 3.36
N LEU A 115 12.60 10.14 3.01
CA LEU A 115 11.35 9.59 3.54
C LEU A 115 11.43 9.44 5.07
N GLN A 116 12.54 8.92 5.61
CA GLN A 116 12.76 8.81 7.06
C GLN A 116 12.71 10.18 7.76
N LYS A 117 13.27 11.22 7.14
CA LYS A 117 13.23 12.59 7.68
C LYS A 117 11.82 13.20 7.62
N ASN A 118 11.09 12.95 6.53
CA ASN A 118 9.77 13.50 6.30
C ASN A 118 8.66 12.78 7.08
N TYR A 119 8.84 11.48 7.33
CA TYR A 119 7.84 10.58 7.92
C TYR A 119 8.37 9.78 9.12
N PRO A 120 8.96 10.44 10.14
CA PRO A 120 9.72 9.77 11.19
C PRO A 120 8.88 8.82 12.06
N LYS A 121 7.61 9.12 12.33
CA LYS A 121 6.78 8.31 13.25
C LYS A 121 6.46 6.95 12.65
N SER A 122 6.09 6.93 11.37
CA SER A 122 5.77 5.70 10.66
C SER A 122 7.01 4.82 10.50
N PHE A 123 8.15 5.43 10.16
CA PHE A 123 9.44 4.73 10.06
C PHE A 123 9.93 4.19 11.41
N GLU A 124 9.70 4.92 12.52
CA GLU A 124 10.03 4.46 13.87
C GLU A 124 9.20 3.24 14.27
N ILE A 125 7.87 3.27 14.05
CA ILE A 125 6.98 2.14 14.35
C ILE A 125 7.36 0.90 13.53
N LEU A 126 7.61 1.10 12.24
CA LEU A 126 7.95 0.02 11.32
C LEU A 126 9.42 -0.42 11.41
N LYS A 127 10.28 0.33 12.13
CA LYS A 127 11.71 0.05 12.30
C LYS A 127 12.44 -0.18 10.97
N ILE A 128 12.09 0.60 9.95
CA ILE A 128 12.69 0.51 8.61
C ILE A 128 14.04 1.21 8.63
N ARG A 129 15.09 0.51 8.18
CA ARG A 129 16.46 1.03 8.07
C ARG A 129 17.06 0.50 6.77
N LYS A 130 17.59 1.41 5.93
CA LYS A 130 18.37 1.10 4.74
C LYS A 130 19.68 1.85 4.83
#